data_AF-X1MNS6-F1
#
_entry.id   AF-X1MNS6-F1
#
_cell.length_a   1.000
_cell.length_b   1.000
_cell.length_c   1.000
_cell.angle_alpha   90.00
_cell.angle_beta   90.00
_cell.angle_gamma   90.00
#
_symmetry.space_group_name_H-M   'P 1'
#
loop_
_entity.id
_entity.type
_entity.pdbx_description
1 polymer ?
#
loop_
_entity_poly.entity_id
_entity_poly.type
_entity_poly.pdbx_seq_one_letter_code
_entity_poly.pdbx_strand_id
1 'polypeptide(L)'
;MGEQVNLLEQNQWEARPDEELKIPEVYITRLKFEIVAFTLKKDFTFRCSEYEQVPSGAWRFAHVIIDTSKLNAKGEVELKRVTYHPEIVLVNATFMVMPAPEESD
;
A
#
# COMPACT_ATOMS: atom_id res chain seq x y z
N MET A 1 17.99 19.43 -4.34
CA MET A 1 17.69 18.68 -5.58
C MET A 1 16.72 17.58 -5.16
N GLY A 2 15.43 17.72 -5.48
CA GLY A 2 14.46 16.68 -5.16
C GLY A 2 14.71 15.48 -6.06
N GLU A 3 14.79 14.29 -5.47
CA GLU A 3 14.87 13.03 -6.22
C GLU A 3 13.75 13.00 -7.26
N GLN A 4 14.09 12.69 -8.50
CA GLN A 4 13.09 12.61 -9.57
C GLN A 4 12.32 11.30 -9.38
N VAL A 5 11.18 11.39 -8.70
CA VAL A 5 10.40 10.23 -8.27
C VAL A 5 9.65 9.62 -9.47
N ASN A 6 9.93 8.36 -9.82
CA ASN A 6 9.22 7.65 -10.88
C ASN A 6 8.01 6.89 -10.32
N LEU A 7 6.82 7.40 -10.61
CA LEU A 7 5.54 6.86 -10.14
C LEU A 7 4.98 5.74 -11.02
N LEU A 8 5.62 5.48 -12.15
CA LEU A 8 5.21 4.45 -13.10
C LEU A 8 5.83 3.09 -12.78
N GLU A 9 6.80 3.05 -11.87
CA GLU A 9 7.53 1.85 -11.50
C GLU A 9 7.19 1.38 -10.10
N GLN A 10 7.27 0.07 -9.89
CA GLN A 10 7.21 -0.50 -8.56
C GLN A 10 8.44 -0.06 -7.78
N ASN A 11 8.24 0.44 -6.56
CA ASN A 11 9.30 0.88 -5.68
C ASN A 11 9.19 0.16 -4.33
N GLN A 12 10.31 0.03 -3.63
CA GLN A 12 10.34 -0.61 -2.33
C GLN A 12 11.31 0.11 -1.41
N TRP A 13 10.89 0.32 -0.16
CA TRP A 13 11.73 0.87 0.89
C TRP A 13 11.79 -0.12 2.05
N GLU A 14 12.99 -0.26 2.61
CA GLU A 14 13.28 -1.13 3.73
C GLU A 14 14.06 -0.36 4.79
N ALA A 15 13.81 -0.69 6.05
CA ALA A 15 14.54 -0.15 7.19
C ALA A 15 14.65 -1.23 8.27
N ARG A 16 15.72 -1.18 9.05
CA ARG A 16 15.82 -2.02 10.24
C ARG A 16 14.75 -1.63 11.27
N PRO A 17 14.43 -2.51 12.24
CA PRO A 17 13.43 -2.21 13.27
C PRO A 17 13.70 -0.93 14.06
N ASP A 18 14.98 -0.61 14.28
CA ASP A 18 15.49 0.56 14.98
C ASP A 18 15.66 1.81 14.10
N GLU A 19 15.49 1.66 12.78
CA GLU A 19 15.62 2.75 11.82
C GLU A 19 14.26 3.34 11.43
N GLU A 20 14.27 4.60 11.06
CA GLU A 20 13.13 5.29 10.45
C GLU A 20 13.02 4.90 8.97
N LEU A 21 11.84 4.39 8.57
CA LEU A 21 11.57 4.07 7.17
C LEU A 21 11.21 5.36 6.41
N LYS A 22 12.12 5.83 5.56
CA LYS A 22 11.92 7.06 4.78
C LYS A 22 11.31 6.74 3.42
N ILE A 23 10.01 7.01 3.29
CA ILE A 23 9.27 6.94 2.02
C ILE A 23 9.08 8.37 1.52
N PRO A 24 9.34 8.68 0.24
CA PRO A 24 9.10 10.02 -0.28
C PRO A 24 7.63 10.43 -0.10
N GLU A 25 7.39 11.61 0.48
CA GLU A 25 6.06 12.11 0.85
C GLU A 25 5.05 12.07 -0.29
N VAL A 26 5.52 12.26 -1.53
CA VAL A 26 4.67 12.20 -2.72
C VAL A 26 3.91 10.88 -2.83
N TYR A 27 4.44 9.75 -2.33
CA TYR A 27 3.74 8.45 -2.35
C TYR A 27 2.69 8.32 -1.24
N ILE A 28 2.81 9.09 -0.16
CA ILE A 28 1.95 9.01 1.03
C ILE A 28 0.80 10.00 0.94
N THR A 29 1.09 11.27 0.62
CA THR A 29 0.11 12.38 0.61
C THR A 29 -1.03 12.22 -0.39
N ARG A 30 -0.86 11.35 -1.40
CA ARG A 30 -1.91 11.05 -2.39
C ARG A 30 -2.88 9.95 -1.95
N LEU A 31 -2.57 9.22 -0.88
CA LEU A 31 -3.35 8.07 -0.45
C LEU A 31 -4.64 8.57 0.21
N LYS A 32 -5.78 8.14 -0.31
CA LYS A 32 -7.10 8.61 0.13
C LYS A 32 -7.92 7.51 0.79
N PHE A 33 -7.59 6.26 0.49
CA PHE A 33 -8.38 5.12 0.89
C PHE A 33 -7.50 4.04 1.49
N GLU A 34 -7.99 3.40 2.54
CA GLU A 34 -7.52 2.12 3.03
C GLU A 34 -8.51 1.04 2.56
N ILE A 35 -7.96 0.00 1.91
CA ILE A 35 -8.71 -1.11 1.33
C ILE A 35 -8.39 -2.36 2.13
N VAL A 36 -9.43 -3.02 2.64
CA VAL A 36 -9.33 -4.35 3.25
C VAL A 36 -9.90 -5.35 2.25
N ALA A 37 -9.03 -6.10 1.57
CA ALA A 37 -9.43 -7.08 0.58
C ALA A 37 -9.53 -8.48 1.22
N PHE A 38 -10.71 -9.07 1.14
CA PHE A 38 -10.97 -10.43 1.58
C PHE A 38 -10.66 -11.40 0.46
N THR A 39 -9.70 -12.30 0.69
CA THR A 39 -9.37 -13.35 -0.27
C THR A 39 -9.51 -14.73 0.36
N LEU A 40 -9.69 -15.76 -0.47
CA LEU A 40 -9.81 -17.15 -0.01
C LEU A 40 -8.61 -17.66 0.79
N LYS A 41 -7.43 -17.05 0.64
CA LYS A 41 -6.21 -17.49 1.32
C LYS A 41 -5.88 -16.63 2.53
N LYS A 42 -6.00 -15.31 2.39
CA LYS A 42 -5.63 -14.36 3.43
C LYS A 42 -6.24 -12.99 3.13
N ASP A 43 -6.75 -12.35 4.17
CA ASP A 43 -7.13 -10.95 4.08
C ASP A 43 -5.86 -10.10 4.03
N PHE A 44 -5.86 -9.06 3.19
CA PHE A 44 -4.76 -8.12 3.15
C PHE A 44 -5.27 -6.69 3.01
N THR A 45 -4.53 -5.79 3.65
CA THR A 45 -4.84 -4.37 3.68
C THR A 45 -3.81 -3.60 2.88
N PHE A 46 -4.26 -2.59 2.14
CA PHE A 46 -3.38 -1.67 1.43
C PHE A 46 -4.01 -0.28 1.37
N ARG A 47 -3.20 0.75 1.13
CA ARG A 47 -3.68 2.11 0.90
C ARG A 47 -3.56 2.45 -0.58
N CYS A 48 -4.51 3.21 -1.12
CA CYS A 48 -4.48 3.64 -2.53
C CYS A 48 -5.01 5.06 -2.68
N SER A 49 -4.70 5.68 -3.81
CA SER A 49 -5.23 7.02 -4.13
C SER A 49 -6.62 6.94 -4.75
N GLU A 50 -6.87 5.92 -5.55
CA GLU A 50 -8.08 5.77 -6.37
C GLU A 50 -8.43 4.29 -6.56
N TYR A 51 -9.71 4.01 -6.77
CA TYR A 51 -10.19 2.69 -7.12
C TYR A 51 -11.39 2.78 -8.08
N GLU A 52 -11.51 1.82 -8.99
CA GLU A 52 -12.65 1.71 -9.91
C GLU A 52 -12.90 0.28 -10.34
N GLN A 53 -14.12 0.01 -10.81
CA GLN A 53 -14.45 -1.26 -11.44
C GLN A 53 -14.19 -1.16 -12.95
N VAL A 54 -13.38 -2.07 -13.49
CA VAL A 54 -13.09 -2.14 -14.93
C VAL A 54 -14.13 -3.00 -15.66
N PRO A 55 -14.27 -2.89 -17.00
CA PRO A 55 -15.31 -3.62 -17.76
C PRO A 55 -15.31 -5.14 -17.61
N SER A 56 -14.19 -5.74 -17.21
CA SER A 56 -14.09 -7.17 -16.90
C SER A 56 -14.72 -7.57 -15.56
N GLY A 57 -15.26 -6.62 -14.80
CA GLY A 57 -15.80 -6.80 -13.45
C GLY A 57 -14.74 -6.82 -12.35
N ALA A 58 -13.45 -6.76 -12.70
CA ALA A 58 -12.35 -6.64 -11.76
C ALA A 58 -12.28 -5.23 -11.13
N TRP A 59 -11.61 -5.14 -10.00
CA TRP A 59 -11.34 -3.87 -9.31
C TRP A 59 -9.90 -3.45 -9.52
N ARG A 60 -9.72 -2.21 -9.96
CA ARG A 60 -8.43 -1.59 -10.20
C ARG A 60 -8.16 -0.55 -9.14
N PHE A 61 -6.96 -0.56 -8.58
CA PHE A 61 -6.50 0.35 -7.55
C PHE A 61 -5.22 1.04 -8.02
N ALA A 62 -5.18 2.37 -7.93
CA ALA A 62 -4.03 3.16 -8.40
C ALA A 62 -3.18 3.64 -7.22
N HIS A 63 -1.87 3.76 -7.47
CA HIS A 63 -0.87 4.24 -6.53
C HIS A 63 -0.96 3.57 -5.15
N VAL A 64 -0.74 2.26 -5.15
CA VAL A 64 -0.97 1.40 -4.01
C VAL A 64 0.27 1.30 -3.13
N ILE A 65 0.08 1.42 -1.82
CA ILE A 65 1.10 1.20 -0.80
C ILE A 65 0.70 -0.01 0.06
N ILE A 66 1.60 -0.97 0.19
CA ILE A 66 1.42 -2.18 0.99
C ILE A 66 2.52 -2.24 2.05
N ASP A 67 2.12 -2.46 3.31
CA ASP A 67 3.05 -2.88 4.35
C ASP A 67 3.38 -4.37 4.16
N THR A 68 4.63 -4.65 3.81
CA THR A 68 5.14 -6.01 3.61
C THR A 68 6.23 -6.34 4.63
N SER A 69 6.19 -5.69 5.79
CA SER A 69 7.12 -5.89 6.90
C SER A 69 7.14 -7.35 7.37
N LYS A 70 8.32 -7.81 7.78
CA LYS A 70 8.48 -9.15 8.35
C LYS A 70 8.36 -9.07 9.86
N LEU A 71 7.53 -9.96 10.41
CA LEU A 71 7.39 -10.14 11.86
C LEU A 71 8.15 -11.40 12.30
N ASN A 72 8.73 -11.35 13.49
CA ASN A 72 9.35 -12.51 14.13
C ASN A 72 8.26 -13.42 14.77
N ALA A 73 8.68 -14.56 15.35
CA ALA A 73 7.76 -15.50 15.99
C ALA A 73 6.98 -14.95 17.20
N LYS A 74 7.41 -13.81 17.75
CA LYS A 74 6.73 -13.09 18.84
C LYS A 74 5.76 -12.03 18.33
N GLY A 75 5.69 -11.81 17.02
CA GLY A 75 4.87 -10.77 16.39
C GLY A 75 5.54 -9.40 16.32
N GLU A 76 6.82 -9.29 16.66
CA GLU A 76 7.58 -8.02 16.62
C GLU A 76 8.17 -7.80 15.23
N VAL A 77 8.30 -6.54 14.79
CA VAL A 77 8.86 -6.21 13.48
C VAL A 77 10.35 -6.53 13.44
N GLU A 78 10.75 -7.42 12.53
CA GLU A 78 12.14 -7.79 12.25
C GLU A 78 12.72 -7.04 11.05
N LEU A 79 11.87 -6.65 10.10
CA LEU A 79 12.21 -5.79 8.97
C LEU A 79 11.01 -4.91 8.62
N LYS A 80 11.17 -3.59 8.70
CA LYS A 80 10.16 -2.65 8.21
C LYS A 80 10.27 -2.60 6.70
N ARG A 81 9.19 -2.84 6.00
CA ARG A 81 9.18 -2.83 4.54
C ARG A 81 7.87 -2.33 3.99
N VAL A 82 7.95 -1.37 3.09
CA VAL A 82 6.82 -0.85 2.36
C VAL A 82 7.08 -0.96 0.86
N THR A 83 6.07 -1.43 0.14
CA THR A 83 6.11 -1.60 -1.31
C THR A 83 5.07 -0.71 -1.96
N TYR A 84 5.50 0.07 -2.96
CA TYR A 84 4.63 0.83 -3.83
C TYR A 84 4.38 0.07 -5.13
N HIS A 85 3.12 -0.01 -5.54
CA HIS A 85 2.72 -0.46 -6.87
C HIS A 85 1.98 0.67 -7.59
N PRO A 86 2.30 0.95 -8.87
CA PRO A 86 1.54 1.92 -9.66
C PRO A 86 0.07 1.51 -9.80
N GLU A 87 -0.18 0.20 -9.92
CA GLU A 87 -1.51 -0.36 -10.08
C GLU A 87 -1.59 -1.76 -9.49
N ILE A 88 -2.74 -2.10 -8.89
CA ILE A 88 -3.13 -3.47 -8.55
C ILE A 88 -4.52 -3.74 -9.10
N VAL A 89 -4.70 -4.92 -9.71
CA VAL A 89 -6.00 -5.40 -10.20
C VAL A 89 -6.40 -6.65 -9.44
N LEU A 90 -7.57 -6.62 -8.80
CA LEU A 90 -8.15 -7.75 -8.08
C LEU A 90 -9.37 -8.28 -8.83
N VAL A 91 -9.35 -9.58 -9.10
CA VAL A 91 -10.43 -10.31 -9.78
C VAL A 91 -11.21 -11.10 -8.74
N ASN A 92 -12.54 -11.03 -8.79
CA ASN A 92 -13.43 -11.74 -7.86
C ASN A 92 -13.13 -11.47 -6.37
N ALA A 93 -12.71 -10.24 -6.05
CA ALA A 93 -12.40 -9.85 -4.68
C ALA A 93 -13.57 -9.10 -4.03
N THR A 94 -13.88 -9.47 -2.80
CA THR A 94 -14.73 -8.67 -1.91
C THR A 94 -13.82 -7.78 -1.08
N PHE A 95 -14.17 -6.51 -0.90
CA PHE A 95 -13.37 -5.59 -0.09
C PHE A 95 -14.24 -4.57 0.64
N MET A 96 -13.66 -3.98 1.69
CA MET A 96 -14.18 -2.78 2.34
C MET A 96 -13.26 -1.60 2.04
N VAL A 97 -13.86 -0.41 1.94
CA VAL A 97 -13.15 0.86 1.78
C VAL A 97 -13.34 1.67 3.04
N MET A 98 -12.24 2.16 3.59
CA MET A 98 -12.21 3.14 4.67
C MET A 98 -11.50 4.38 4.15
N PRO A 99 -11.94 5.61 4.50
CA PRO A 99 -11.14 6.78 4.24
C PRO A 99 -9.79 6.61 4.94
N ALA A 100 -8.69 6.86 4.23
CA ALA A 100 -7.39 6.92 4.87
C ALA A 100 -7.44 8.06 5.90
N PRO A 101 -6.94 7.87 7.13
CA PRO A 101 -6.90 8.96 8.10
C PRO A 101 -6.15 10.13 7.47
N GLU A 102 -6.76 11.32 7.48
CA GLU A 102 -6.02 12.56 7.24
C GLU A 102 -4.91 12.56 8.30
N GLU A 103 -3.63 12.66 7.88
CA GLU A 103 -2.53 12.88 8.82
C GLU A 103 -2.92 14.12 9.64
N SER A 104 -3.35 13.89 10.88
CA SER A 104 -3.62 14.98 11.81
C SER A 104 -2.26 15.59 12.13
N ASP A 105 -2.09 16.82 11.65
CA ASP A 105 -0.98 17.74 11.92
C ASP A 105 -0.56 17.75 13.40
#